data_AF-A0AA90UHB7-F1
#
_entry.id   AF-A0AA90UHB7-F1
#
_cell.length_a   1.000
_cell.length_b   1.000
_cell.length_c   1.000
_cell.angle_alpha   90.00
_cell.angle_beta   90.00
_cell.angle_gamma   90.00
#
_symmetry.space_group_name_H-M   'P 1'
#
loop_
_entity.id
_entity.type
_entity.pdbx_description
1 polymer ?
#
loop_
_entity_poly.entity_id
_entity_poly.type
_entity_poly.pdbx_seq_one_letter_code
_entity_poly.pdbx_strand_id
1 'polypeptide(L)'
;MAKINHLDMGAEVLALDDVQVKKGFMGWTIKLIYKPTNSAIKIKEKEYSAEDGKKLINILNSAPSEVESSIQKFPVSAISMGNMKLQACLSDDHQFVATQLLAFKDFGYQPVTEMVTYTGKTAEAFAQLF
;
A
#
# COMPACT_ATOMS: atom_id res chain seq x y z
N MET A 1 -11.48 4.31 -15.73
CA MET A 1 -11.20 5.22 -14.59
C MET A 1 -9.76 5.00 -14.15
N ALA A 2 -9.10 5.95 -13.48
CA ALA A 2 -7.72 5.73 -13.05
C ALA A 2 -7.64 4.59 -12.02
N LYS A 3 -6.56 3.78 -12.06
CA LYS A 3 -6.41 2.60 -11.18
C LYS A 3 -6.56 2.94 -9.69
N ILE A 4 -6.17 4.14 -9.26
CA ILE A 4 -6.30 4.60 -7.86
C ILE A 4 -7.76 4.71 -7.40
N ASN A 5 -8.69 5.00 -8.31
CA ASN A 5 -10.11 5.12 -7.98
C ASN A 5 -10.78 3.76 -7.74
N HIS A 6 -10.06 2.66 -7.97
CA HIS A 6 -10.51 1.31 -7.69
C HIS A 6 -9.97 0.76 -6.36
N LEU A 7 -9.15 1.53 -5.63
CA LEU A 7 -8.72 1.19 -4.28
C LEU A 7 -9.67 1.80 -3.26
N ASP A 8 -10.00 1.06 -2.20
CA ASP A 8 -10.78 1.60 -1.07
C ASP A 8 -10.09 2.82 -0.45
N MET A 9 -8.79 2.73 -0.17
CA MET A 9 -7.97 3.88 0.30
C MET A 9 -7.70 4.97 -0.75
N GLY A 10 -8.20 4.83 -1.99
CA GLY A 10 -7.82 5.68 -3.11
C GLY A 10 -8.09 7.17 -2.88
N ALA A 11 -9.25 7.50 -2.31
CA ALA A 11 -9.62 8.88 -1.99
C ALA A 11 -8.71 9.50 -0.91
N GLU A 12 -8.34 8.72 0.10
CA GLU A 12 -7.44 9.16 1.17
C GLU A 12 -6.03 9.42 0.62
N VAL A 13 -5.49 8.54 -0.24
CA VAL A 13 -4.19 8.75 -0.90
C VAL A 13 -4.19 10.04 -1.72
N LEU A 14 -5.28 10.33 -2.44
CA LEU A 14 -5.41 11.53 -3.26
C LEU A 14 -5.54 12.82 -2.42
N ALA A 15 -5.95 12.70 -1.15
CA ALA A 15 -6.08 13.81 -0.21
C ALA A 15 -4.78 14.11 0.56
N LEU A 16 -3.76 13.25 0.49
CA LEU A 16 -2.48 13.46 1.17
C LEU A 16 -1.73 14.68 0.59
N ASP A 17 -1.29 15.58 1.48
CA ASP A 17 -0.56 16.79 1.09
C ASP A 17 0.74 16.49 0.34
N ASP A 18 1.40 15.37 0.63
CA ASP A 18 2.64 14.97 -0.06
C ASP A 18 2.41 14.24 -1.38
N VAL A 19 1.16 13.99 -1.76
CA VAL A 19 0.81 13.37 -3.05
C VAL A 19 0.38 14.44 -4.04
N GLN A 20 1.04 14.47 -5.20
CA GLN A 20 0.67 15.33 -6.32
C GLN A 20 0.02 14.48 -7.42
N VAL A 21 -1.16 14.92 -7.87
CA VAL A 21 -1.84 14.37 -9.04
C VAL A 21 -1.45 15.17 -10.29
N LYS A 22 -0.68 14.57 -11.18
CA LYS A 22 -0.38 15.13 -12.51
C LYS A 22 -1.33 14.51 -13.54
N LYS A 23 -2.13 15.34 -14.21
CA LYS A 23 -2.95 14.91 -15.35
C LYS A 23 -2.04 14.68 -16.56
N GLY A 24 -2.18 13.53 -17.21
CA GLY A 24 -1.47 13.16 -18.43
C GLY A 24 -2.21 13.61 -19.70
N PHE A 25 -1.83 13.03 -20.84
CA PHE A 25 -2.29 13.43 -22.17
C PHE A 25 -3.81 13.65 -22.24
N MET A 26 -4.19 14.92 -22.44
CA MET A 26 -5.57 15.40 -22.56
C MET A 26 -6.50 15.05 -21.36
N GLY A 27 -5.93 14.78 -20.18
CA GLY A 27 -6.69 14.46 -18.96
C GLY A 27 -7.14 12.99 -18.83
N TRP A 28 -6.74 12.12 -19.75
CA TRP A 28 -7.18 10.71 -19.77
C TRP A 28 -6.43 9.81 -18.79
N THR A 29 -5.21 10.19 -18.42
CA THR A 29 -4.41 9.47 -17.43
C THR A 29 -4.07 10.39 -16.28
N ILE A 30 -3.86 9.80 -15.10
CA ILE A 30 -3.27 10.50 -13.97
C ILE A 30 -1.99 9.79 -13.57
N LYS A 31 -0.98 10.57 -13.19
CA LYS A 31 0.24 10.12 -12.56
C LYS A 31 0.27 10.66 -11.14
N LEU A 32 0.53 9.79 -10.18
CA LEU A 32 0.74 10.17 -8.79
C LEU A 32 2.24 10.38 -8.58
N ILE A 33 2.60 11.47 -7.93
CA ILE A 33 3.99 11.83 -7.63
C ILE A 33 4.11 12.09 -6.13
N TYR A 34 5.10 11.48 -5.49
CA TYR A 34 5.49 11.82 -4.12
C TYR A 34 6.30 13.12 -4.16
N LYS A 35 5.75 14.21 -3.59
CA LYS A 35 6.32 15.56 -3.72
C LYS A 35 7.74 15.68 -3.15
N PRO A 36 8.08 15.13 -1.97
CA PRO A 36 9.39 15.33 -1.36
C PRO A 36 10.57 14.87 -2.21
N THR A 37 10.40 13.83 -3.02
CA THR A 37 11.46 13.29 -3.88
C THR A 37 11.15 13.36 -5.38
N ASN A 38 9.98 13.91 -5.75
CA ASN A 38 9.46 13.94 -7.12
C ASN A 38 9.41 12.55 -7.79
N SER A 39 9.26 11.50 -6.97
CA SER A 39 9.22 10.10 -7.39
C SER A 39 7.81 9.67 -7.80
N ALA A 40 7.71 8.80 -8.81
CA ALA A 40 6.41 8.31 -9.28
C ALA A 40 5.83 7.29 -8.30
N ILE A 41 4.54 7.42 -7.96
CA ILE A 41 3.82 6.47 -7.11
C ILE A 41 3.06 5.48 -8.01
N LYS A 42 3.25 4.18 -7.74
CA LYS A 42 2.62 3.06 -8.45
C LYS A 42 1.75 2.25 -7.50
N ILE A 43 0.65 1.73 -8.04
CA ILE A 43 -0.25 0.83 -7.31
C ILE A 43 0.25 -0.60 -7.44
N LYS A 44 0.54 -1.21 -6.30
CA LYS A 44 0.99 -2.59 -6.12
C LYS A 44 -0.05 -3.36 -5.31
N GLU A 45 -0.22 -4.64 -5.65
CA GLU A 45 -1.16 -5.52 -4.96
C GLU A 45 -0.52 -6.90 -4.86
N LYS A 46 -0.60 -7.53 -3.68
CA LYS A 46 -0.20 -8.91 -3.47
C LYS A 46 -1.26 -9.63 -2.63
N GLU A 47 -1.45 -10.90 -2.93
CA GLU A 47 -2.39 -11.75 -2.22
C GLU A 47 -1.65 -12.66 -1.24
N TYR A 48 -2.30 -12.96 -0.12
CA TYR A 48 -1.73 -13.71 1.00
C TYR A 48 -2.76 -14.69 1.56
N SER A 49 -2.27 -15.71 2.26
CA SER A 49 -3.12 -16.62 3.03
C SER A 49 -3.76 -15.88 4.22
N ALA A 50 -4.79 -16.48 4.82
CA ALA A 50 -5.40 -15.97 6.04
C ALA A 50 -4.40 -15.89 7.21
N GLU A 51 -3.43 -16.83 7.26
CA GLU A 51 -2.40 -16.85 8.29
C GLU A 51 -1.44 -15.67 8.13
N ASP A 52 -0.92 -15.46 6.91
CA ASP A 52 -0.03 -14.34 6.62
C ASP A 52 -0.78 -12.99 6.69
N GLY A 53 -2.08 -12.97 6.41
CA GLY A 53 -2.94 -11.82 6.67
C GLY A 53 -2.93 -11.39 8.14
N LYS A 54 -2.96 -12.33 9.10
CA LYS A 54 -2.85 -11.99 10.53
C LYS A 54 -1.48 -11.39 10.87
N LYS A 55 -0.41 -11.89 10.23
CA LYS A 55 0.95 -11.33 10.36
C LYS A 55 1.00 -9.90 9.82
N LEU A 56 0.39 -9.66 8.65
CA LEU A 56 0.27 -8.32 8.06
C LEU A 56 -0.52 -7.36 8.95
N ILE A 57 -1.62 -7.81 9.58
CA ILE A 57 -2.36 -6.98 10.56
C ILE A 57 -1.44 -6.56 11.71
N ASN A 58 -0.63 -7.48 12.24
CA ASN A 58 0.31 -7.16 13.30
C ASN A 58 1.36 -6.13 12.83
N ILE A 59 1.92 -6.31 11.63
CA ILE A 59 2.90 -5.37 11.06
C ILE A 59 2.29 -3.98 10.86
N LEU A 60 1.07 -3.90 10.33
CA LEU A 60 0.38 -2.62 10.05
C LEU A 60 -0.05 -1.89 11.32
N ASN A 61 -0.32 -2.63 12.41
CA ASN A 61 -0.66 -2.08 13.72
C ASN A 61 0.57 -1.74 14.58
N SER A 62 1.78 -2.14 14.17
CA SER A 62 3.02 -1.77 14.87
C SER A 62 3.28 -0.27 14.75
N ALA A 63 3.98 0.29 15.74
CA ALA A 63 4.47 1.66 15.63
C ALA A 63 5.39 1.80 14.41
N PRO A 64 5.41 2.95 13.69
CA PRO A 64 6.24 3.12 12.49
C PRO A 64 7.73 2.81 12.69
N SER A 65 8.27 3.04 13.90
CA SER A 65 9.65 2.70 14.27
C SER A 65 9.91 1.20 14.44
N GLU A 66 8.86 0.39 14.57
CA GLU A 66 8.90 -1.06 14.81
C GLU A 66 8.46 -1.88 13.60
N VAL A 67 8.03 -1.23 12.52
CA VAL A 67 7.57 -1.93 11.30
C VAL A 67 8.67 -2.80 10.70
N GLU A 68 9.90 -2.30 10.61
CA GLU A 68 11.03 -3.07 10.07
C GLU A 68 11.29 -4.33 10.89
N SER A 69 11.38 -4.21 12.22
CA SER A 69 11.58 -5.37 13.10
C SER A 69 10.38 -6.31 13.09
N SER A 70 9.16 -5.80 12.91
CA SER A 70 7.94 -6.60 12.79
C SER A 70 7.93 -7.42 11.50
N ILE A 71 8.35 -6.83 10.37
CA ILE A 71 8.49 -7.55 9.09
C ILE A 71 9.49 -8.70 9.23
N GLN A 72 10.63 -8.47 9.88
CA GLN A 72 11.64 -9.51 10.12
C GLN A 72 11.13 -10.62 11.05
N LYS A 73 10.38 -10.26 12.09
CA LYS A 73 9.81 -11.20 13.07
C LYS A 73 8.67 -12.04 12.49
N PHE A 74 7.89 -11.46 11.58
CA PHE A 74 6.71 -12.08 10.99
C PHE A 74 6.86 -12.16 9.46
N PRO A 75 7.74 -13.03 8.93
CA PRO A 75 7.89 -13.19 7.50
C PRO A 75 6.56 -13.66 6.89
N VAL A 76 6.22 -13.09 5.74
CA VAL A 76 5.01 -13.39 4.97
C VAL A 76 5.39 -13.82 3.56
N SER A 77 4.59 -14.71 2.98
CA SER A 77 4.79 -15.20 1.61
C SER A 77 3.54 -14.90 0.79
N ALA A 78 3.72 -14.13 -0.28
CA ALA A 78 2.63 -13.90 -1.21
C ALA A 78 2.25 -15.21 -1.91
N ILE A 79 0.96 -15.42 -2.12
CA ILE A 79 0.41 -16.58 -2.82
C ILE A 79 -0.52 -16.11 -3.94
N SER A 80 -0.74 -16.98 -4.91
CA SER A 80 -1.83 -16.79 -5.87
C SER A 80 -3.16 -17.18 -5.22
N MET A 81 -4.23 -16.44 -5.49
CA MET A 81 -5.59 -16.72 -5.01
C MET A 81 -5.72 -16.70 -3.48
N GLY A 82 -5.00 -15.76 -2.85
CA GLY A 82 -5.07 -15.55 -1.41
C GLY A 82 -6.36 -14.84 -1.00
N ASN A 83 -6.92 -15.19 0.16
CA ASN A 83 -8.12 -14.53 0.68
C ASN A 83 -7.82 -13.20 1.40
N MET A 84 -6.55 -12.79 1.44
CA MET A 84 -6.08 -11.51 1.96
C MET A 84 -5.35 -10.78 0.85
N LYS A 85 -5.54 -9.46 0.72
CA LYS A 85 -4.88 -8.64 -0.31
C LYS A 85 -4.27 -7.40 0.33
N LEU A 86 -2.95 -7.27 0.22
CA LEU A 86 -2.24 -6.06 0.59
C LEU A 86 -2.16 -5.15 -0.64
N GLN A 87 -2.76 -3.96 -0.54
CA GLN A 87 -2.70 -2.94 -1.57
C GLN A 87 -1.78 -1.82 -1.10
N ALA A 88 -0.92 -1.34 -2.01
CA ALA A 88 0.01 -0.26 -1.71
C ALA A 88 0.09 0.74 -2.87
N CYS A 89 0.15 2.03 -2.52
CA CYS A 89 0.63 3.11 -3.37
C CYS A 89 2.08 3.40 -2.99
N LEU A 90 3.02 2.85 -3.76
CA LEU A 90 4.46 2.84 -3.47
C LEU A 90 5.21 3.76 -4.42
N SER A 91 6.07 4.64 -3.91
CA SER A 91 6.95 5.46 -4.74
C SER A 91 8.11 4.64 -5.32
N ASP A 92 8.57 4.97 -6.52
CA ASP A 92 9.61 4.22 -7.25
C ASP A 92 10.99 4.23 -6.56
N ASP A 93 11.23 5.19 -5.68
CA ASP A 93 12.43 5.34 -4.84
C ASP A 93 12.25 4.74 -3.44
N HIS A 94 11.11 4.11 -3.18
CA HIS A 94 10.72 3.48 -1.92
C HIS A 94 10.76 4.42 -0.70
N GLN A 95 10.69 5.74 -0.91
CA GLN A 95 10.66 6.73 0.17
C GLN A 95 9.25 7.02 0.67
N PHE A 96 8.21 6.49 0.02
CA PHE A 96 6.82 6.64 0.42
C PHE A 96 6.02 5.39 0.11
N VAL A 97 5.16 4.99 1.04
CA VAL A 97 4.09 4.02 0.81
C VAL A 97 2.84 4.43 1.57
N ALA A 98 1.68 4.34 0.91
CA ALA A 98 0.38 4.27 1.57
C ALA A 98 -0.18 2.86 1.35
N THR A 99 -0.61 2.17 2.39
CA THR A 99 -0.96 0.75 2.32
C THR A 99 -2.20 0.42 3.16
N GLN A 100 -2.94 -0.59 2.71
CA GLN A 100 -4.14 -1.09 3.37
C GLN A 100 -4.25 -2.60 3.13
N LEU A 101 -4.72 -3.35 4.12
CA LEU A 101 -5.00 -4.76 4.00
C LEU A 101 -6.51 -5.00 3.84
N LEU A 102 -6.87 -5.84 2.89
CA LEU A 102 -8.24 -6.24 2.61
C LEU A 102 -8.39 -7.75 2.80
N ALA A 103 -9.58 -8.19 3.19
CA ALA A 103 -9.98 -9.59 3.25
C ALA A 103 -11.10 -9.87 2.26
N PHE A 104 -11.08 -11.04 1.64
CA PHE A 104 -12.16 -11.50 0.78
C PHE A 104 -13.35 -11.98 1.63
N LYS A 105 -14.46 -11.25 1.58
CA LYS A 105 -15.72 -11.51 2.29
C LYS A 105 -16.89 -11.18 1.37
N ASP A 106 -17.95 -11.96 1.44
CA ASP A 106 -19.19 -11.71 0.68
C ASP A 106 -18.96 -11.46 -0.82
N PHE A 107 -18.07 -12.26 -1.43
CA PHE A 107 -17.68 -12.19 -2.85
C PHE A 107 -16.92 -10.92 -3.28
N GLY A 108 -16.37 -10.14 -2.34
CA GLY A 108 -15.53 -8.97 -2.62
C GLY A 108 -14.37 -8.83 -1.63
N TYR A 109 -13.38 -8.01 -1.98
CA TYR A 109 -12.36 -7.58 -1.01
C TYR A 109 -12.90 -6.38 -0.22
N GLN A 110 -12.78 -6.44 1.09
CA GLN A 110 -13.19 -5.38 2.01
C GLN A 110 -12.01 -5.02 2.92
N PRO A 111 -11.82 -3.74 3.27
CA PRO A 111 -10.74 -3.33 4.17
C PRO A 111 -10.89 -3.97 5.55
N VAL A 112 -9.77 -4.45 6.08
CA VAL A 112 -9.65 -4.98 7.46
C VAL A 112 -8.65 -4.20 8.31
N THR A 113 -8.00 -3.20 7.71
CA THR A 113 -7.20 -2.18 8.37
C THR A 113 -7.58 -0.81 7.82
N GLU A 114 -7.32 0.23 8.61
CA GLU A 114 -7.24 1.60 8.08
C GLU A 114 -6.07 1.73 7.09
N MET A 115 -6.09 2.80 6.29
CA MET A 115 -4.90 3.19 5.52
C MET A 115 -3.80 3.65 6.48
N VAL A 116 -2.58 3.17 6.26
CA VAL A 116 -1.38 3.69 6.95
C VAL A 116 -0.35 4.16 5.94
N THR A 117 0.40 5.19 6.31
CA THR A 117 1.47 5.77 5.48
C THR A 117 2.83 5.62 6.16
N TYR A 118 3.84 5.24 5.39
CA TYR A 118 5.23 5.24 5.83
C TYR A 118 6.08 6.08 4.89
N THR A 119 7.15 6.67 5.45
CA THR A 119 8.13 7.46 4.71
C THR A 119 9.56 7.06 5.08
N GLY A 120 10.53 7.36 4.22
CA GLY A 120 11.94 7.12 4.49
C GLY A 120 12.27 5.64 4.71
N LYS A 121 13.11 5.33 5.71
CA LYS A 121 13.56 3.96 6.00
C LYS A 121 12.43 2.97 6.26
N THR A 122 11.36 3.42 6.93
CA THR A 122 10.20 2.55 7.18
C THR A 122 9.49 2.19 5.87
N ALA A 123 9.37 3.14 4.94
CA ALA A 123 8.81 2.86 3.62
C ALA A 123 9.71 1.91 2.81
N GLU A 124 11.02 2.08 2.89
CA GLU A 124 12.00 1.21 2.23
C GLU A 124 11.93 -0.23 2.74
N ALA A 125 11.83 -0.41 4.06
CA ALA A 125 11.63 -1.72 4.68
C ALA A 125 10.29 -2.35 4.26
N PHE A 126 9.21 -1.56 4.28
CA PHE A 126 7.88 -2.06 3.89
C PHE A 126 7.79 -2.41 2.40
N ALA A 127 8.51 -1.68 1.54
CA ALA A 127 8.56 -1.93 0.10
C ALA A 127 9.07 -3.34 -0.23
N GLN A 128 9.88 -3.97 0.63
CA GLN A 128 10.37 -5.34 0.45
C GLN A 128 9.25 -6.40 0.44
N LEU A 129 8.04 -6.04 0.90
CA LEU A 129 6.88 -6.91 0.78
C LEU A 129 6.39 -7.01 -0.67
N PHE A 130 6.82 -6.14 -1.60
CA PHE A 130 6.35 -6.02 -2.99
C PHE A 130 7.35 -6.44 -4.07
#